data_AF-J0Z276-F1
#
_entry.id   AF-J0Z276-F1
#
_cell.length_a   1.000
_cell.length_b   1.000
_cell.length_c   1.000
_cell.angle_alpha   90.00
_cell.angle_beta   90.00
_cell.angle_gamma   90.00
#
_symmetry.space_group_name_H-M   'P 1'
#
loop_
_entity.id
_entity.type
_entity.pdbx_description
1 polymer ?
#
loop_
_entity_poly.entity_id
_entity_poly.type
_entity_poly.pdbx_seq_one_letter_code
_entity_poly.pdbx_strand_id
1 'polypeptide(L)'
;MCVNENPLPSSIDPVPALGAMVILMLTSPLYRRWRIWDIEFNIGPALRTGQYKLYKNEHGEFCAFITWAFLDEKNHQSMLEKGELLPNANWQGGKYMWFIDCVAPYGQRYWHRTRHATACFSQSALLLCCPTQ
;
A
#
# COMPACT_ATOMS: atom_id res chain seq x y z
N MET A 1 -18.95 -14.54 28.35
CA MET A 1 -17.58 -14.33 27.82
C MET A 1 -17.66 -14.56 26.32
N CYS A 2 -17.79 -13.49 25.53
CA CYS A 2 -17.83 -13.62 24.07
C CYS A 2 -16.39 -13.45 23.57
N VAL A 3 -15.83 -14.54 23.06
CA VAL A 3 -14.54 -14.52 22.37
C VAL A 3 -14.78 -13.77 21.06
N ASN A 4 -14.28 -12.54 20.97
CA ASN A 4 -14.18 -11.84 19.70
C ASN A 4 -13.02 -12.47 18.93
N GLU A 5 -13.32 -13.58 18.24
CA GLU A 5 -12.51 -14.12 17.15
C GLU A 5 -12.48 -13.04 16.06
N ASN A 6 -11.58 -12.08 16.19
CA ASN A 6 -11.23 -11.17 15.11
C ASN A 6 -10.43 -12.04 14.14
N PRO A 7 -10.96 -12.46 12.97
CA PRO A 7 -10.18 -13.27 12.07
C PRO A 7 -9.02 -12.39 11.63
N LEU A 8 -7.79 -12.80 11.97
CA LEU A 8 -6.61 -12.30 11.30
C LEU A 8 -6.92 -12.39 9.79
N PRO A 9 -6.81 -11.28 9.02
CA PRO A 9 -7.20 -11.30 7.63
C PRO A 9 -6.38 -12.40 6.95
N SER A 10 -7.08 -13.39 6.40
CA SER A 10 -6.51 -14.47 5.61
C SER A 10 -5.44 -13.89 4.68
N SER A 11 -4.18 -14.26 4.89
CA SER A 11 -3.08 -13.80 4.06
C SER A 11 -3.32 -14.29 2.64
N ILE A 12 -3.64 -13.38 1.73
CA ILE A 12 -3.83 -13.70 0.31
C ILE A 12 -2.47 -14.10 -0.25
N ASP A 13 -2.41 -15.23 -0.97
CA ASP A 13 -1.17 -15.68 -1.60
C ASP A 13 -0.56 -14.60 -2.51
N PRO A 14 0.78 -14.52 -2.62
CA PRO A 14 1.44 -13.44 -3.35
C PRO A 14 1.02 -13.30 -4.83
N VAL A 15 0.74 -14.42 -5.51
CA VAL A 15 0.35 -14.39 -6.94
C VAL A 15 -1.06 -13.81 -7.14
N PRO A 16 -2.12 -14.30 -6.46
CA PRO A 16 -3.42 -13.63 -6.45
C PRO A 16 -3.35 -12.18 -5.98
N ALA A 17 -2.50 -11.87 -4.99
CA ALA A 17 -2.31 -10.51 -4.51
C ALA A 17 -1.76 -9.58 -5.60
N LEU A 18 -0.71 -10.01 -6.31
CA LEU A 18 -0.13 -9.27 -7.42
C LEU A 18 -1.17 -8.99 -8.52
N GLY A 19 -1.94 -10.01 -8.91
CA GLY A 19 -3.01 -9.84 -9.91
C GLY A 19 -4.04 -8.79 -9.50
N ALA A 20 -4.50 -8.84 -8.24
CA ALA A 20 -5.44 -7.87 -7.70
C ALA A 20 -4.86 -6.45 -7.65
N MET A 21 -3.60 -6.30 -7.21
CA MET A 21 -2.90 -5.02 -7.18
C MET A 21 -2.78 -4.42 -8.58
N VAL A 22 -2.37 -5.19 -9.58
CA VAL A 22 -2.24 -4.73 -10.96
C VAL A 22 -3.59 -4.27 -11.52
N ILE A 23 -4.67 -5.02 -11.28
CA ILE A 23 -6.02 -4.60 -11.69
C ILE A 23 -6.39 -3.24 -11.08
N LEU A 24 -6.14 -3.05 -9.78
CA LEU A 24 -6.38 -1.77 -9.11
C LEU A 24 -5.50 -0.65 -9.70
N MET A 25 -4.22 -0.93 -9.99
CA MET A 25 -3.30 0.03 -10.60
C MET A 25 -3.75 0.50 -11.99
N LEU A 26 -4.30 -0.41 -12.81
CA LEU A 26 -4.81 -0.08 -14.15
C LEU A 26 -5.95 0.96 -14.12
N THR A 27 -6.71 1.00 -13.02
CA THR A 27 -7.79 1.97 -12.83
C THR A 27 -7.31 3.34 -12.33
N SER A 28 -6.06 3.45 -11.88
CA SER A 28 -5.46 4.71 -11.41
C SER A 28 -4.63 5.38 -12.50
N PRO A 29 -4.88 6.66 -12.85
CA PRO A 29 -4.07 7.38 -13.84
C PRO A 29 -2.58 7.47 -13.51
N LEU A 30 -2.24 7.46 -12.22
CA LEU A 30 -0.87 7.51 -11.71
C LEU A 30 -0.13 6.19 -11.96
N TYR A 31 -0.75 5.07 -11.61
CA TYR A 31 -0.11 3.76 -11.63
C TYR A 31 -0.26 3.02 -12.97
N ARG A 32 -1.28 3.30 -13.78
CA ARG A 32 -1.52 2.61 -15.07
C ARG A 32 -0.41 2.74 -16.10
N ARG A 33 0.54 3.67 -15.90
CA ARG A 33 1.68 3.94 -16.79
C ARG A 33 2.96 3.22 -16.36
N TRP A 34 2.93 2.53 -15.22
CA TRP A 34 4.07 1.77 -14.73
C TRP A 34 4.40 0.62 -15.67
N ARG A 35 5.69 0.46 -15.94
CA ARG A 35 6.25 -0.66 -16.68
C ARG A 35 6.33 -1.88 -15.76
N ILE A 36 6.51 -3.05 -16.35
CA ILE A 36 6.71 -4.30 -15.58
C ILE A 36 7.86 -4.15 -14.58
N TRP A 37 8.94 -3.47 -14.98
CA TRP A 37 10.07 -3.17 -14.10
C TRP A 37 9.69 -2.31 -12.88
N ASP A 38 8.81 -1.32 -13.06
CA ASP A 38 8.36 -0.46 -11.95
C ASP A 38 7.52 -1.26 -10.95
N ILE A 39 6.71 -2.21 -11.44
CA ILE A 39 5.95 -3.13 -10.60
C ILE A 39 6.89 -4.07 -9.84
N GLU A 40 7.88 -4.66 -10.51
CA GLU A 40 8.88 -5.53 -9.87
C GLU A 40 9.65 -4.78 -8.78
N PHE A 41 10.07 -3.55 -9.07
CA PHE A 41 10.87 -2.73 -8.16
C PHE A 41 10.08 -2.28 -6.92
N ASN A 42 8.83 -1.81 -7.09
CA ASN A 42 8.04 -1.23 -6.01
C ASN A 42 7.15 -2.27 -5.29
N ILE A 43 6.50 -3.17 -6.03
CA ILE A 43 5.55 -4.16 -5.47
C ILE A 43 6.23 -5.48 -5.12
N GLY A 44 7.24 -5.88 -5.90
CA GLY A 44 7.98 -7.13 -5.71
C GLY A 44 8.53 -7.32 -4.28
N PRO A 45 9.20 -6.31 -3.67
CA PRO A 45 9.65 -6.42 -2.29
C PRO A 45 8.50 -6.64 -1.29
N ALA A 46 7.37 -5.94 -1.46
CA ALA A 46 6.19 -6.09 -0.61
C ALA A 46 5.68 -7.53 -0.62
N LEU A 47 5.58 -8.12 -1.80
CA LEU A 47 5.12 -9.50 -1.99
C LEU A 47 6.06 -10.51 -1.34
N ARG A 48 7.38 -10.32 -1.47
CA ARG A 48 8.39 -11.21 -0.86
C ARG A 48 8.39 -11.14 0.66
N THR A 49 8.15 -9.97 1.23
CA THR A 49 8.18 -9.77 2.69
C THR A 49 6.82 -9.93 3.36
N GLY A 50 5.75 -10.08 2.58
CA GLY A 50 4.37 -10.10 3.09
C GLY A 50 3.87 -8.74 3.58
N GLN A 51 4.54 -7.64 3.22
CA GLN A 51 4.25 -6.30 3.70
C GLN A 51 3.27 -5.55 2.80
N TYR A 52 2.11 -6.17 2.61
CA TYR A 52 1.00 -5.59 1.86
C TYR A 52 -0.33 -5.95 2.50
N LYS A 53 -1.34 -5.15 2.18
CA LYS A 53 -2.73 -5.44 2.54
C LYS A 53 -3.65 -5.04 1.40
N LEU A 54 -4.50 -5.97 1.00
CA LEU A 54 -5.60 -5.74 0.08
C LEU A 54 -6.89 -5.56 0.86
N TYR A 55 -7.75 -4.69 0.34
CA TYR A 55 -9.05 -4.39 0.91
C TYR A 55 -10.12 -4.81 -0.08
N LYS A 56 -11.19 -5.39 0.46
CA LYS A 56 -12.39 -5.75 -0.30
C LYS A 56 -13.55 -4.85 0.10
N ASN A 57 -14.44 -4.55 -0.85
CA ASN A 57 -15.72 -3.90 -0.57
C ASN A 57 -16.73 -4.91 -0.01
N GLU A 58 -17.95 -4.43 0.25
CA GLU A 58 -19.07 -5.24 0.76
C GLU A 58 -19.54 -6.35 -0.20
N HIS A 59 -19.20 -6.24 -1.49
CA HIS A 59 -19.47 -7.26 -2.50
C HIS A 59 -18.34 -8.29 -2.65
N GLY A 60 -17.26 -8.17 -1.85
CA GLY A 60 -16.12 -9.09 -1.88
C GLY A 60 -15.08 -8.78 -2.97
N GLU A 61 -15.20 -7.65 -3.65
CA GLU A 61 -14.31 -7.22 -4.74
C GLU A 61 -13.15 -6.39 -4.18
N PHE A 62 -11.95 -6.56 -4.74
CA PHE A 62 -10.80 -5.75 -4.34
C PHE A 62 -11.01 -4.29 -4.73
N CYS A 63 -10.82 -3.39 -3.76
CA CYS A 63 -11.09 -1.95 -3.93
C CYS A 63 -9.91 -1.04 -3.58
N ALA A 64 -8.93 -1.55 -2.83
CA ALA A 64 -7.70 -0.83 -2.53
C ALA A 64 -6.57 -1.79 -2.11
N PHE A 65 -5.33 -1.32 -2.18
CA PHE A 65 -4.21 -1.94 -1.51
C PHE A 65 -3.24 -0.91 -0.93
N ILE A 66 -2.47 -1.36 0.05
CA ILE A 66 -1.32 -0.64 0.59
C ILE A 66 -0.10 -1.56 0.65
N THR A 67 1.08 -0.99 0.51
CA THR A 67 2.38 -1.62 0.79
C THR A 67 3.13 -0.79 1.82
N TRP A 68 3.96 -1.44 2.64
CA TRP A 68 4.78 -0.74 3.62
C TRP A 68 6.16 -1.34 3.76
N ALA A 69 7.11 -0.54 4.24
CA ALA A 69 8.48 -0.95 4.54
C ALA A 69 8.88 -0.54 5.96
N PHE A 70 9.68 -1.37 6.64
CA PHE A 70 10.40 -1.02 7.86
C PHE A 70 11.84 -0.71 7.49
N LEU A 71 12.14 0.58 7.42
CA LEU A 71 13.38 1.11 6.88
C LEU A 71 14.42 1.37 7.99
N ASP A 72 15.69 1.27 7.58
CA ASP A 72 16.81 1.78 8.36
C ASP A 72 16.84 3.32 8.36
N GLU A 73 17.73 3.89 9.18
CA GLU A 73 17.87 5.35 9.28
C GLU A 73 18.19 5.99 7.93
N LYS A 74 19.06 5.36 7.13
CA LYS A 74 19.51 5.91 5.85
C LYS A 74 18.36 6.04 4.85
N ASN A 75 17.52 5.01 4.72
CA ASN A 75 16.35 5.06 3.85
C ASN A 75 15.23 5.93 4.44
N HIS A 76 15.07 5.98 5.76
CA HIS A 76 14.14 6.92 6.40
C HIS A 76 14.47 8.38 6.05
N GLN A 77 15.75 8.77 6.14
CA GLN A 77 16.18 10.12 5.74
C GLN A 77 15.99 10.37 4.24
N SER A 78 16.33 9.38 3.38
CA SER A 78 16.09 9.49 1.93
C SER A 78 14.60 9.71 1.59
N MET A 79 13.70 9.00 2.29
CA MET A 79 12.25 9.20 2.13
C MET A 79 11.81 10.60 2.60
N LEU A 80 12.33 11.12 3.70
CA LEU A 80 12.02 12.47 4.19
C LEU A 80 12.49 13.56 3.22
N GLU A 81 13.70 13.42 2.67
CA GLU A 81 14.32 14.45 1.84
C GLU A 81 13.89 14.41 0.39
N LYS A 82 13.76 13.20 -0.18
CA LYS A 82 13.59 12.98 -1.62
C LYS A 82 12.27 12.31 -1.99
N GLY A 83 11.58 11.70 -1.02
CA GLY A 83 10.40 10.88 -1.28
C GLY A 83 10.71 9.55 -1.98
N GLU A 84 11.96 9.10 -1.96
CA GLU A 84 12.40 7.90 -2.68
C GLU A 84 13.31 7.01 -1.81
N LEU A 85 13.14 5.69 -1.98
CA LEU A 85 14.03 4.69 -1.39
C LEU A 85 15.38 4.68 -2.12
N LEU A 86 16.44 4.35 -1.38
CA LEU A 86 17.73 4.06 -2.01
C LEU A 86 17.66 2.73 -2.77
N PRO A 87 18.50 2.54 -3.80
CA PRO A 87 18.60 1.28 -4.50
C PRO A 87 18.86 0.11 -3.54
N ASN A 88 18.15 -1.01 -3.74
CA ASN A 88 18.24 -2.21 -2.91
C ASN A 88 17.88 -2.00 -1.42
N ALA A 89 17.01 -1.03 -1.12
CA ALA A 89 16.49 -0.83 0.23
C ALA A 89 15.95 -2.13 0.83
N ASN A 90 16.36 -2.46 2.05
CA ASN A 90 15.83 -3.59 2.79
C ASN A 90 14.49 -3.20 3.44
N TRP A 91 13.40 -3.85 3.02
CA TRP A 91 12.04 -3.59 3.51
C TRP A 91 11.79 -4.06 4.95
N GLN A 92 12.71 -4.81 5.53
CA GLN A 92 12.72 -5.27 6.93
C GLN A 92 13.99 -4.79 7.68
N GLY A 93 14.63 -3.74 7.17
CA GLY A 93 15.96 -3.30 7.60
C GLY A 93 16.00 -2.46 8.87
N GLY A 94 14.86 -2.00 9.39
CA GLY A 94 14.89 -1.14 10.58
C GLY A 94 13.55 -0.96 11.29
N LYS A 95 13.40 0.19 11.95
CA LYS A 95 12.25 0.49 12.84
C LYS A 95 11.30 1.55 12.27
N TYR A 96 11.69 2.24 11.21
CA TYR A 96 10.90 3.34 10.65
C TYR A 96 9.90 2.79 9.63
N MET A 97 8.63 2.80 9.99
CA MET A 97 7.57 2.33 9.09
C MET A 97 7.19 3.41 8.08
N TRP A 98 7.18 3.07 6.80
CA TRP A 98 6.71 3.91 5.70
C TRP A 98 5.67 3.18 4.88
N PHE A 99 4.58 3.86 4.53
CA PHE A 99 3.72 3.43 3.43
C PHE A 99 4.43 3.78 2.11
N ILE A 100 4.63 2.79 1.26
CA ILE A 100 5.32 2.96 -0.03
C ILE A 100 4.29 3.25 -1.13
N ASP A 101 3.26 2.40 -1.23
CA ASP A 101 2.15 2.58 -2.16
C ASP A 101 0.81 2.55 -1.42
N CYS A 102 -0.10 3.42 -1.85
CA CYS A 102 -1.50 3.40 -1.43
C CYS A 102 -2.39 3.64 -2.66
N VAL A 103 -3.03 2.58 -3.14
CA VAL A 103 -3.86 2.63 -4.34
C VAL A 103 -5.31 2.37 -3.95
N ALA A 104 -6.15 3.41 -4.06
CA ALA A 104 -7.57 3.37 -3.74
C ALA A 104 -8.37 4.12 -4.82
N PRO A 105 -8.50 3.54 -6.03
CA PRO A 105 -9.00 4.23 -7.22
C PRO A 105 -10.46 4.70 -7.08
N TYR A 106 -11.21 4.10 -6.16
CA TYR A 106 -12.63 4.41 -5.96
C TYR A 106 -12.90 5.55 -4.95
N GLY A 107 -11.86 6.13 -4.30
CA GLY A 107 -11.87 7.46 -3.66
C GLY A 107 -12.78 7.74 -2.45
N GLN A 108 -14.11 7.98 -2.67
CA GLN A 108 -15.08 8.48 -1.64
C GLN A 108 -16.59 7.95 -1.66
N ARG A 109 -17.02 7.12 -2.64
CA ARG A 109 -18.24 6.21 -2.66
C ARG A 109 -18.54 4.97 -1.69
N TYR A 110 -17.73 3.88 -1.59
CA TYR A 110 -17.72 2.70 -0.66
C TYR A 110 -17.09 2.69 0.81
N TRP A 111 -16.55 3.74 1.47
CA TRP A 111 -15.66 3.64 2.69
C TRP A 111 -16.39 3.89 4.01
N HIS A 112 -17.70 4.11 3.99
CA HIS A 112 -18.45 4.63 5.15
C HIS A 112 -18.47 3.70 6.39
N ARG A 113 -17.75 2.56 6.40
CA ARG A 113 -17.80 1.63 7.54
C ARG A 113 -16.50 0.96 7.99
N THR A 114 -15.36 1.16 7.33
CA THR A 114 -14.12 0.48 7.73
C THR A 114 -13.22 1.42 8.54
N ARG A 115 -13.31 1.36 9.87
CA ARG A 115 -12.52 2.18 10.83
C ARG A 115 -11.00 2.18 10.60
N HIS A 116 -10.47 1.21 9.84
CA HIS A 116 -9.05 1.08 9.53
C HIS A 116 -8.58 1.90 8.31
N ALA A 117 -9.49 2.38 7.46
CA ALA A 117 -9.13 3.07 6.20
C ALA A 117 -8.84 4.57 6.40
N THR A 118 -9.50 5.22 7.38
CA THR A 118 -9.28 6.63 7.71
C THR A 118 -7.84 6.90 8.17
N ALA A 119 -7.17 5.91 8.78
CA ALA A 119 -5.77 6.02 9.19
C ALA A 119 -4.79 6.05 7.99
N CYS A 120 -5.06 5.29 6.91
CA CYS A 120 -4.20 5.27 5.72
C CYS A 120 -4.20 6.61 4.97
N PHE A 121 -5.35 7.30 4.92
CA PHE A 121 -5.42 8.62 4.27
C PHE A 121 -4.94 9.78 5.16
N SER A 122 -4.96 9.62 6.49
CA SER A 122 -4.61 10.69 7.42
C SER A 122 -3.10 10.94 7.57
N GLN A 123 -2.22 10.02 7.17
CA GLN A 123 -0.77 10.19 7.36
C GLN A 123 0.09 10.20 6.08
N SER A 124 -0.48 9.88 4.91
CA SER A 124 0.34 9.81 3.66
C SER A 124 -0.25 10.56 2.47
N ALA A 125 -1.47 11.09 2.54
CA ALA A 125 -2.10 11.79 1.41
C ALA A 125 -1.90 13.32 1.42
N LEU A 126 -1.36 13.91 2.48
CA LEU A 126 -1.23 15.36 2.60
C LEU A 126 0.01 15.95 1.88
N LEU A 127 0.98 15.13 1.47
CA LEU A 127 2.22 15.63 0.86
C LEU A 127 2.38 15.38 -0.64
N LEU A 128 1.58 14.52 -1.26
CA LEU A 128 1.74 14.16 -2.69
C LEU A 128 0.52 14.46 -3.58
N CYS A 129 -0.56 15.01 -3.04
CA CYS A 129 -1.79 15.30 -3.79
C CYS A 129 -2.36 16.71 -3.55
N CYS A 130 -1.51 17.70 -3.25
CA CYS A 130 -1.90 19.10 -3.38
C CYS A 130 -1.41 19.63 -4.75
N PRO A 131 -2.24 19.64 -5.80
CA PRO A 131 -2.01 20.57 -6.89
C PRO A 131 -2.29 21.96 -6.31
N THR A 132 -1.25 22.79 -6.26
CA THR A 132 -1.29 24.25 -6.23
C THR A 132 -2.70 24.85 -6.28
N GLN A 133 -3.10 25.47 -5.17
CA GLN A 133 -3.77 26.78 -5.25
C GLN A 133 -2.74 27.86 -5.00
#